data_AF-A0A2U2N6Y8-F1
#
_entry.id   AF-A0A2U2N6Y8-F1
#
_cell.length_a   1.000
_cell.length_b   1.000
_cell.length_c   1.000
_cell.angle_alpha   90.00
_cell.angle_beta   90.00
_cell.angle_gamma   90.00
#
_symmetry.space_group_name_H-M   'P 1'
#
loop_
_entity.id
_entity.type
_entity.pdbx_description
1 polymer ?
#
loop_
_entity_poly.entity_id
_entity_poly.type
_entity_poly.pdbx_seq_one_letter_code
_entity_poly.pdbx_strand_id
1 'polypeptide(L)'
;MAAAGPGVNRLAAEGTGAQHEPLKVSGEGATVDSRQLDAEELDFLRDLLAEPGSAETTAADRRLVLDPGSSDAVALMELLGSDRLELSAVRGQLLYRFALRVERPPAGFPLALYLEEPRIVELGARPRAARVRPAAHEVEVRESSGKLRATGVHDLSATGIALRASPERVPRGGRRVDLQLQLAGSGPLDLHGRVVRVSRGDGAGKERMLGIEFEDTDPTTRDVLERYVLKRQRPLS
;
A
#
# COMPACT_ATOMS: atom_id res chain seq x y z
N MET A 1 36.09 -48.86 20.53
CA MET A 1 36.65 -47.54 20.90
C MET A 1 35.55 -46.52 20.61
N ALA A 2 34.68 -46.20 21.58
CA ALA A 2 34.85 -45.14 22.59
C ALA A 2 34.95 -43.75 21.93
N ALA A 3 34.25 -42.68 22.32
CA ALA A 3 33.14 -42.40 23.24
C ALA A 3 32.80 -40.90 23.03
N ALA A 4 31.57 -40.47 23.32
CA ALA A 4 31.21 -39.17 23.96
C ALA A 4 29.79 -38.71 23.57
N GLY A 5 28.88 -38.74 24.54
CA GLY A 5 27.84 -37.70 24.69
C GLY A 5 28.31 -36.67 25.74
N PRO A 6 27.38 -35.99 26.44
CA PRO A 6 26.58 -34.85 25.97
C PRO A 6 26.85 -33.58 26.81
N GLY A 7 26.45 -32.40 26.30
CA GLY A 7 26.56 -31.12 27.03
C GLY A 7 25.21 -30.40 27.09
N VAL A 8 24.61 -30.41 28.29
CA VAL A 8 23.40 -29.70 28.68
C VAL A 8 23.76 -28.24 29.00
N ASN A 9 22.91 -27.28 28.64
CA ASN A 9 22.76 -26.08 29.45
C ASN A 9 21.34 -25.49 29.34
N ARG A 10 20.65 -25.54 30.48
CA ARG A 10 19.36 -24.93 30.79
C ARG A 10 19.68 -23.74 31.70
N LEU A 11 19.16 -22.56 31.42
CA LEU A 11 18.99 -21.50 32.44
C LEU A 11 17.72 -20.72 32.10
N ALA A 12 16.81 -20.75 33.06
CA ALA A 12 15.56 -20.01 33.11
C ALA A 12 15.81 -18.58 33.62
N ALA A 13 14.91 -17.66 33.27
CA ALA A 13 14.59 -16.50 34.09
C ALA A 13 13.13 -16.08 33.82
N GLU A 14 12.27 -16.36 34.81
CA GLU A 14 10.99 -15.70 35.04
C GLU A 14 11.23 -14.26 35.53
N GLY A 15 10.27 -13.36 35.35
CA GLY A 15 10.31 -12.06 36.03
C GLY A 15 9.47 -10.95 35.42
N THR A 16 8.17 -11.01 35.69
CA THR A 16 7.13 -9.98 35.57
C THR A 16 7.52 -8.52 35.89
N GLY A 17 6.96 -7.58 35.13
CA GLY A 17 6.85 -6.16 35.48
C GLY A 17 5.91 -5.42 34.52
N ALA A 18 4.67 -5.20 34.95
CA ALA A 18 3.60 -4.53 34.22
C ALA A 18 3.89 -3.03 33.98
N GLN A 19 3.54 -2.53 32.80
CA GLN A 19 3.28 -1.11 32.55
C GLN A 19 1.96 -0.96 31.79
N HIS A 20 1.07 -0.13 32.33
CA HIS A 20 -0.13 0.38 31.67
C HIS A 20 0.26 1.37 30.57
N GLU A 21 -0.31 1.26 29.37
CA GLU A 21 -0.76 2.41 28.56
C GLU A 21 -1.75 1.96 27.45
N PRO A 22 -2.70 2.84 27.05
CA PRO A 22 -3.91 2.48 26.29
C PRO A 22 -3.67 2.30 24.78
N LEU A 23 -4.44 1.40 24.17
CA LEU A 23 -4.46 1.21 22.72
C LEU A 23 -5.15 2.40 22.04
N LYS A 24 -4.39 3.16 21.25
CA LYS A 24 -4.93 4.07 20.22
C LYS A 24 -4.93 3.33 18.88
N VAL A 25 -6.09 3.26 18.25
CA VAL A 25 -6.18 3.03 16.80
C VAL A 25 -6.91 4.22 16.19
N SER A 26 -6.28 4.82 15.19
CA SER A 26 -6.79 5.94 14.41
C SER A 26 -7.44 5.43 13.12
N GLY A 27 -8.68 5.85 12.91
CA GLY A 27 -9.40 5.83 11.63
C GLY A 27 -10.79 6.44 11.88
N GLU A 28 -11.04 7.63 11.32
CA GLU A 28 -12.23 8.44 11.63
C GLU A 28 -13.55 7.73 11.35
N GLY A 29 -14.35 7.60 12.40
CA GLY A 29 -15.77 7.28 12.39
C GLY A 29 -16.22 7.45 13.82
N ALA A 30 -17.38 8.09 14.04
CA ALA A 30 -17.95 8.37 15.34
C ALA A 30 -17.50 7.40 16.44
N THR A 31 -16.94 7.93 17.54
CA THR A 31 -16.81 7.16 18.77
C THR A 31 -18.24 6.82 19.22
N VAL A 32 -18.74 5.67 18.78
CA VAL A 32 -19.94 5.10 19.38
C VAL A 32 -19.46 4.54 20.70
N ASP A 33 -19.78 5.26 21.77
CA ASP A 33 -19.59 4.76 23.11
C ASP A 33 -20.40 3.46 23.19
N SER A 34 -19.72 2.32 23.39
CA SER A 34 -20.37 1.01 23.51
C SER A 34 -21.30 0.92 24.74
N ARG A 35 -21.35 1.99 25.54
CA ARG A 35 -22.33 2.21 26.62
C ARG A 35 -23.66 2.79 26.12
N GLN A 36 -23.79 3.11 24.82
CA GLN A 36 -24.99 3.71 24.21
C GLN A 36 -25.73 2.79 23.24
N LEU A 37 -25.19 1.60 22.93
CA LEU A 37 -25.87 0.63 22.08
C LEU A 37 -26.72 -0.29 22.95
N ASP A 38 -28.01 -0.38 22.62
CA ASP A 38 -28.87 -1.39 23.24
C ASP A 38 -28.64 -2.78 22.63
N ALA A 39 -29.27 -3.79 23.22
CA ALA A 39 -29.09 -5.17 22.78
C ALA A 39 -29.64 -5.42 21.36
N GLU A 40 -30.60 -4.60 20.91
CA GLU A 40 -31.24 -4.74 19.60
C GLU A 40 -30.33 -4.17 18.50
N GLU A 41 -29.65 -3.05 18.75
CA GLU A 41 -28.68 -2.44 17.83
C GLU A 41 -27.41 -3.31 17.65
N LEU A 42 -26.99 -4.01 18.72
CA LEU A 42 -25.87 -4.95 18.65
C LEU A 42 -26.18 -6.20 17.83
N ASP A 43 -27.41 -6.71 17.92
CA ASP A 43 -27.82 -7.86 17.11
C ASP A 43 -28.06 -7.48 15.64
N PHE A 44 -28.57 -6.27 15.36
CA PHE A 44 -28.68 -5.75 14.00
C PHE A 44 -27.31 -5.64 13.29
N LEU A 45 -26.27 -5.17 13.99
CA LEU A 45 -24.92 -5.08 13.42
C LEU A 45 -24.28 -6.46 13.18
N ARG A 46 -24.62 -7.44 14.02
CA ARG A 46 -24.17 -8.83 13.83
C ARG A 46 -24.82 -9.44 12.60
N ASP A 47 -26.12 -9.23 12.41
CA ASP A 47 -26.85 -9.73 11.23
C ASP A 47 -26.37 -9.05 9.94
N LEU A 48 -26.11 -7.73 9.98
CA LEU A 48 -25.60 -6.98 8.82
C LEU A 48 -24.19 -7.43 8.37
N LEU A 49 -23.36 -7.89 9.31
CA LEU A 49 -22.03 -8.42 9.04
C LEU A 49 -22.02 -9.93 8.77
N ALA A 50 -23.14 -10.62 9.02
CA ALA A 50 -23.29 -12.06 8.85
C ALA A 50 -23.88 -12.46 7.49
N GLU A 51 -24.41 -11.54 6.66
CA GLU A 51 -24.88 -11.91 5.32
C GLU A 51 -23.73 -12.21 4.34
N PRO A 52 -23.66 -13.43 3.76
CA PRO A 52 -22.74 -13.76 2.69
C PRO A 52 -23.48 -13.84 1.35
N GLY A 53 -23.19 -12.92 0.43
CA GLY A 53 -23.60 -13.05 -0.99
C GLY A 53 -23.09 -11.87 -1.81
N SER A 54 -22.33 -12.03 -2.90
CA SER A 54 -22.47 -13.03 -3.96
C SER A 54 -21.12 -13.50 -4.50
N ALA A 55 -21.13 -14.77 -4.91
CA ALA A 55 -19.98 -15.55 -5.34
C ALA A 55 -19.61 -15.29 -6.81
N GLU A 56 -18.31 -15.10 -7.05
CA GLU A 56 -17.60 -15.80 -8.13
C GLU A 56 -16.37 -16.45 -7.51
N THR A 57 -16.51 -17.74 -7.15
CA THR A 57 -15.44 -18.53 -6.56
C THR A 57 -14.50 -19.02 -7.66
N THR A 58 -13.74 -18.12 -8.27
CA THR A 58 -12.43 -18.48 -8.82
C THR A 58 -11.48 -18.59 -7.65
N ALA A 59 -11.11 -19.83 -7.27
CA ALA A 59 -10.13 -20.21 -6.24
C ALA A 59 -9.35 -19.01 -5.66
N ALA A 60 -9.97 -18.30 -4.71
CA ALA A 60 -9.45 -17.05 -4.20
C ALA A 60 -8.23 -17.37 -3.34
N ASP A 61 -7.08 -16.80 -3.68
CA ASP A 61 -5.89 -16.76 -2.84
C ASP A 61 -6.29 -16.20 -1.46
N ARG A 62 -6.57 -17.09 -0.50
CA ARG A 62 -6.93 -16.73 0.87
C ARG A 62 -5.69 -16.19 1.58
N ARG A 63 -5.55 -14.86 1.58
CA ARG A 63 -4.46 -14.16 2.26
C ARG A 63 -4.85 -13.88 3.71
N LEU A 64 -4.28 -14.64 4.65
CA LEU A 64 -4.36 -14.35 6.09
C LEU A 64 -3.21 -13.41 6.48
N VAL A 65 -3.53 -12.28 7.10
CA VAL A 65 -2.54 -11.37 7.71
C VAL A 65 -2.47 -11.69 9.18
N LEU A 66 -1.36 -12.28 9.63
CA LEU A 66 -1.15 -12.61 11.05
C LEU A 66 -0.62 -11.36 11.77
N ASP A 67 -1.42 -10.81 12.67
CA ASP A 67 -1.00 -9.75 13.58
C ASP A 67 -0.26 -10.38 14.79
N PRO A 68 0.97 -9.94 15.12
CA PRO A 68 1.74 -10.46 16.24
C PRO A 68 1.07 -10.32 17.63
N GLY A 69 -0.04 -9.59 17.76
CA GLY A 69 -0.84 -9.48 18.98
C GLY A 69 -2.14 -10.30 19.03
N SER A 70 -2.52 -10.94 17.91
CA SER A 70 -3.79 -11.68 17.81
C SER A 70 -3.63 -13.14 18.23
N SER A 71 -4.56 -13.67 19.04
CA SER A 71 -4.63 -15.10 19.38
C SER A 71 -5.33 -15.89 18.28
N ASP A 72 -5.03 -15.60 17.01
CA ASP A 72 -5.65 -16.23 15.84
C ASP A 72 -5.06 -17.62 15.57
N ALA A 73 -4.71 -18.35 16.62
CA ALA A 73 -4.17 -19.69 16.56
C ALA A 73 -5.17 -20.66 15.90
N VAL A 74 -6.47 -20.50 16.13
CA VAL A 74 -7.50 -21.34 15.51
C VAL A 74 -7.58 -21.08 14.00
N ALA A 75 -7.66 -19.81 13.59
CA ALA A 75 -7.71 -19.43 12.17
C ALA A 75 -6.42 -19.83 11.42
N LEU A 76 -5.26 -19.69 12.07
CA LEU A 76 -3.98 -20.18 11.55
C LEU A 76 -4.00 -21.71 11.40
N MET A 77 -4.50 -22.45 12.38
CA MET A 77 -4.57 -23.91 12.33
C MET A 77 -5.55 -24.42 11.26
N GLU A 78 -6.66 -23.71 11.03
CA GLU A 78 -7.58 -23.97 9.92
C GLU A 78 -6.93 -23.69 8.57
N LEU A 79 -6.20 -22.58 8.44
CA LEU A 79 -5.45 -22.25 7.22
C LEU A 79 -4.37 -23.31 6.93
N LEU A 80 -3.65 -23.75 7.95
CA LEU A 80 -2.67 -24.84 7.87
C LEU A 80 -3.30 -26.21 7.55
N GLY A 81 -4.63 -26.32 7.53
CA GLY A 81 -5.36 -27.49 7.02
C GLY A 81 -5.72 -27.41 5.55
N SER A 82 -5.41 -26.32 4.86
CA SER A 82 -5.70 -26.16 3.44
C SER A 82 -4.63 -26.81 2.55
N ASP A 83 -5.07 -27.37 1.42
CA ASP A 83 -4.19 -28.07 0.46
C ASP A 83 -3.29 -27.12 -0.36
N ARG A 84 -3.43 -25.80 -0.18
CA ARG A 84 -2.75 -24.79 -1.00
C ARG A 84 -2.26 -23.63 -0.13
N LEU A 85 -1.19 -23.89 0.61
CA LEU A 85 -0.47 -22.88 1.35
C LEU A 85 0.75 -22.42 0.55
N GLU A 86 1.01 -21.12 0.56
CA GLU A 86 2.15 -20.55 -0.14
C GLU A 86 2.79 -19.42 0.69
N LEU A 87 4.12 -19.44 0.77
CA LEU A 87 4.91 -18.32 1.24
C LEU A 87 5.41 -17.53 0.03
N SER A 88 5.12 -16.23 0.00
CA SER A 88 5.60 -15.33 -1.05
C SER A 88 6.63 -14.34 -0.49
N ALA A 89 7.75 -14.16 -1.19
CA ALA A 89 8.79 -13.19 -0.85
C ALA A 89 9.18 -12.36 -2.08
N VAL A 90 9.37 -11.05 -1.91
CA VAL A 90 9.76 -10.14 -3.00
C VAL A 90 11.19 -9.68 -2.80
N ARG A 91 12.02 -9.83 -3.84
CA ARG A 91 13.39 -9.28 -3.88
C ARG A 91 13.64 -8.62 -5.23
N GLY A 92 13.66 -7.29 -5.25
CA GLY A 92 13.78 -6.52 -6.49
C GLY A 92 12.55 -6.71 -7.39
N GLN A 93 12.77 -7.12 -8.65
CA GLN A 93 11.72 -7.44 -9.61
C GLN A 93 11.34 -8.93 -9.60
N LEU A 94 11.77 -9.68 -8.58
CA LEU A 94 11.51 -11.11 -8.49
C LEU A 94 10.54 -11.39 -7.35
N LEU A 95 9.49 -12.13 -7.64
CA LEU A 95 8.60 -12.76 -6.67
C LEU A 95 8.97 -14.24 -6.55
N TYR A 96 9.32 -14.65 -5.35
CA TYR A 96 9.60 -16.03 -4.98
C TYR A 96 8.35 -16.60 -4.32
N ARG A 97 7.76 -17.64 -4.90
CA ARG A 97 6.57 -18.33 -4.40
C ARG A 97 6.97 -19.73 -3.96
N PHE A 98 6.92 -20.00 -2.65
CA PHE A 98 7.23 -21.30 -2.06
C PHE A 98 5.92 -21.99 -1.70
N ALA A 99 5.62 -23.14 -2.30
CA ALA A 99 4.55 -23.97 -1.77
C ALA A 99 4.94 -24.48 -0.38
N LEU A 100 3.97 -24.47 0.54
CA LEU A 100 4.16 -24.94 1.90
C LEU A 100 3.51 -26.30 2.06
N ARG A 101 4.29 -27.28 2.51
CA ARG A 101 3.80 -28.58 2.94
C ARG A 101 3.75 -28.63 4.45
N VAL A 102 2.56 -28.87 5.00
CA VAL A 102 2.35 -29.03 6.44
C VAL A 102 2.41 -30.52 6.77
N GLU A 103 3.34 -30.90 7.64
CA GLU A 103 3.42 -32.25 8.18
C GLU A 103 2.83 -32.27 9.59
N ARG A 104 1.78 -33.07 9.77
CA ARG A 104 1.09 -33.26 11.05
C ARG A 104 1.61 -34.57 11.66
N PRO A 105 2.37 -34.54 12.76
CA PRO A 105 2.80 -35.78 13.40
C PRO A 105 1.59 -36.56 13.95
N PRO A 106 1.66 -37.90 14.01
CA PRO A 106 0.59 -38.73 14.57
C PRO A 106 0.27 -38.43 16.05
N ALA A 107 1.22 -37.86 16.79
CA ALA A 107 1.07 -37.50 18.19
C ALA A 107 1.50 -36.03 18.42
N GLY A 108 0.52 -35.13 18.37
CA GLY A 108 0.63 -33.77 18.91
C GLY A 108 1.42 -32.74 18.09
N PHE A 109 1.88 -31.71 18.78
CA PHE A 109 2.67 -30.59 18.29
C PHE A 109 4.17 -30.84 18.51
N PRO A 110 5.08 -30.20 17.74
CA PRO A 110 4.83 -29.12 16.79
C PRO A 110 4.50 -29.60 15.37
N LEU A 111 3.74 -28.77 14.64
CA LEU A 111 3.58 -28.90 13.20
C LEU A 111 4.91 -28.55 12.52
N ALA A 112 5.32 -29.35 11.54
CA ALA A 112 6.47 -29.02 10.70
C ALA A 112 5.99 -28.38 9.40
N LEU A 113 6.54 -27.22 9.06
CA LEU A 113 6.31 -26.51 7.80
C LEU A 113 7.53 -26.71 6.91
N TYR A 114 7.33 -27.29 5.74
CA TYR A 114 8.37 -27.46 4.74
C TYR A 114 8.12 -26.53 3.57
N LEU A 115 9.15 -25.80 3.17
CA LEU A 115 9.15 -25.03 1.93
C LEU A 115 9.56 -25.96 0.79
N GLU A 116 8.75 -26.02 -0.26
CA GLU A 116 9.15 -26.62 -1.51
C GLU A 116 10.04 -25.65 -2.32
N GLU A 117 10.59 -26.15 -3.43
CA GLU A 117 11.39 -25.32 -4.34
C GLU A 117 10.57 -24.10 -4.82
N PRO A 118 11.14 -22.88 -4.76
CA PRO A 118 10.39 -21.69 -5.14
C PRO A 118 10.16 -21.63 -6.64
N ARG A 119 8.94 -21.24 -7.01
CA ARG A 119 8.68 -20.68 -8.34
C ARG A 119 9.11 -19.22 -8.33
N ILE A 120 10.02 -18.88 -9.23
CA ILE A 120 10.53 -17.51 -9.39
C ILE A 120 9.77 -16.87 -10.55
N VAL A 121 9.05 -15.80 -10.26
CA VAL A 121 8.32 -15.01 -11.25
C VAL A 121 9.00 -13.64 -11.35
N GLU A 122 9.34 -13.24 -12.57
CA GLU A 122 9.67 -11.85 -12.83
C GLU A 122 8.38 -11.03 -12.70
N LEU A 123 8.34 -10.20 -11.65
CA LEU A 123 7.39 -9.10 -11.56
C LEU A 123 7.77 -8.15 -12.69
N GLY A 124 7.12 -8.29 -13.84
CA GLY A 124 7.26 -7.35 -14.94
C GLY A 124 7.19 -5.92 -14.41
N ALA A 125 7.94 -5.01 -15.05
CA ALA A 125 7.98 -3.61 -14.64
C ALA A 125 6.57 -3.14 -14.32
N ARG A 126 6.33 -2.69 -13.07
CA ARG A 126 5.01 -2.24 -12.60
C ARG A 126 4.33 -1.48 -13.74
N PRO A 127 3.10 -1.84 -14.14
CA PRO A 127 2.41 -1.14 -15.21
C PRO A 127 2.48 0.35 -14.87
N ARG A 128 3.09 1.13 -15.76
CA ARG A 128 3.30 2.55 -15.51
C ARG A 128 1.94 3.17 -15.28
N ALA A 129 1.79 3.93 -14.20
CA ALA A 129 0.57 4.67 -13.93
C ALA A 129 0.20 5.44 -15.20
N ALA A 130 -1.03 5.26 -15.64
CA ALA A 130 -1.44 5.77 -16.91
C ALA A 130 -1.42 7.32 -16.86
N ARG A 131 -0.89 7.93 -17.93
CA ARG A 131 -0.65 9.38 -17.99
C ARG A 131 -1.56 10.03 -19.01
N VAL A 132 -2.12 11.17 -18.66
CA VAL A 132 -2.96 11.99 -19.54
C VAL A 132 -2.35 13.36 -19.71
N ARG A 133 -2.59 14.00 -20.85
CA ARG A 133 -2.21 15.39 -21.10
C ARG A 133 -3.43 16.28 -20.82
N PRO A 134 -3.39 17.12 -19.77
CA PRO A 134 -4.45 18.10 -19.54
C PRO A 134 -4.59 19.07 -20.72
N ALA A 135 -5.81 19.54 -20.97
CA ALA A 135 -6.02 20.70 -21.83
C ALA A 135 -5.46 21.97 -21.18
N ALA A 136 -5.31 23.04 -21.97
CA ALA A 136 -4.88 24.32 -21.44
C ALA A 136 -5.83 24.79 -20.33
N HIS A 137 -5.27 25.24 -19.20
CA HIS A 137 -6.00 25.72 -18.02
C HIS A 137 -6.91 24.70 -17.32
N GLU A 138 -6.89 23.42 -17.73
CA GLU A 138 -7.66 22.36 -17.04
C GLU A 138 -7.07 22.02 -15.67
N VAL A 139 -5.75 22.21 -15.54
CA VAL A 139 -4.99 21.92 -14.33
C VAL A 139 -4.08 23.09 -14.02
N GLU A 140 -4.28 23.69 -12.85
CA GLU A 140 -3.36 24.67 -12.29
C GLU A 140 -2.52 24.04 -11.19
N VAL A 141 -1.24 24.44 -11.12
CA VAL A 141 -0.30 23.98 -10.10
C VAL A 141 0.30 25.18 -9.43
N ARG A 142 0.20 25.23 -8.10
CA ARG A 142 0.89 26.20 -7.26
C ARG A 142 1.85 25.45 -6.36
N GLU A 143 3.03 25.99 -6.14
CA GLU A 143 3.99 25.44 -5.17
C GLU A 143 4.06 26.39 -3.99
N SER A 144 3.85 25.85 -2.79
CA SER A 144 3.60 26.66 -1.59
C SER A 144 4.83 27.44 -1.12
N SER A 145 6.05 26.96 -1.39
CA SER A 145 7.29 27.63 -0.95
C SER A 145 7.88 28.63 -1.94
N GLY A 146 7.25 28.84 -3.11
CA GLY A 146 7.68 29.76 -4.17
C GLY A 146 9.00 29.37 -4.89
N LYS A 147 9.54 28.19 -4.58
CA LYS A 147 10.79 27.63 -5.13
C LYS A 147 10.60 27.04 -6.52
N LEU A 148 9.37 26.74 -6.88
CA LEU A 148 8.99 26.27 -8.20
C LEU A 148 7.99 27.23 -8.82
N ARG A 149 8.29 27.68 -10.05
CA ARG A 149 7.32 28.39 -10.88
C ARG A 149 7.00 27.52 -12.09
N ALA A 150 5.92 26.76 -11.98
CA ALA A 150 5.38 25.99 -13.09
C ALA A 150 4.78 26.95 -14.13
N THR A 151 5.09 26.71 -15.41
CA THR A 151 4.51 27.41 -16.56
C THR A 151 3.38 26.61 -17.18
N GLY A 152 3.29 25.30 -16.90
CA GLY A 152 2.18 24.45 -17.29
C GLY A 152 2.38 22.98 -16.90
N VAL A 153 1.30 22.21 -17.01
CA VAL A 153 1.33 20.75 -16.81
C VAL A 153 1.52 20.07 -18.16
N HIS A 154 2.55 19.23 -18.28
CA HIS A 154 2.80 18.43 -19.47
C HIS A 154 1.96 17.15 -19.47
N ASP A 155 2.03 16.39 -18.39
CA ASP A 155 1.20 15.20 -18.18
C ASP A 155 0.95 14.97 -16.69
N LEU A 156 -0.12 14.22 -16.39
CA LEU A 156 -0.56 13.89 -15.04
C LEU A 156 -0.95 12.40 -14.98
N SER A 157 -0.65 11.77 -13.84
CA SER A 157 -1.09 10.43 -13.46
C SER A 157 -1.53 10.43 -11.99
N ALA A 158 -2.11 9.34 -11.52
CA ALA A 158 -2.47 9.16 -10.11
C ALA A 158 -1.27 9.22 -9.14
N THR A 159 -0.06 8.95 -9.63
CA THR A 159 1.15 8.83 -8.79
C THR A 159 2.20 9.91 -9.07
N GLY A 160 1.94 10.84 -9.98
CA GLY A 160 2.90 11.88 -10.29
C GLY A 160 2.51 12.77 -11.45
N ILE A 161 3.28 13.84 -11.62
CA ILE A 161 3.03 14.93 -12.56
C ILE A 161 4.32 15.32 -13.28
N ALA A 162 4.20 15.67 -14.56
CA ALA A 162 5.25 16.32 -15.33
C ALA A 162 4.90 17.79 -15.52
N LEU A 163 5.80 18.69 -15.11
CA LEU A 163 5.63 20.14 -15.18
C LEU A 163 6.65 20.78 -16.10
N ARG A 164 6.20 21.79 -16.84
CA ARG A 164 7.09 22.78 -17.45
C ARG A 164 7.38 23.85 -16.42
N ALA A 165 8.65 24.23 -16.28
CA ALA A 165 9.07 25.23 -15.31
C ALA A 165 10.12 26.18 -15.91
N SER A 166 10.10 27.42 -15.41
CA SER A 166 11.13 28.41 -15.75
C SER A 166 12.50 27.95 -15.22
N PRO A 167 13.58 28.04 -16.03
CA PRO A 167 14.91 27.52 -15.68
C PRO A 167 15.51 28.15 -14.41
N GLU A 168 15.07 29.34 -14.04
CA GLU A 168 15.56 30.08 -12.86
C GLU A 168 15.05 29.50 -11.53
N ARG A 169 13.92 28.76 -11.56
CA ARG A 169 13.24 28.24 -10.37
C ARG A 169 12.95 26.75 -10.52
N VAL A 170 14.02 25.98 -10.69
CA VAL A 170 13.98 24.52 -10.89
C VAL A 170 14.69 23.84 -9.71
N PRO A 171 13.95 23.11 -8.86
CA PRO A 171 14.57 22.32 -7.80
C PRO A 171 15.47 21.21 -8.39
N ARG A 172 16.53 20.86 -7.66
CA ARG A 172 17.39 19.71 -8.00
C ARG A 172 16.63 18.39 -7.86
N GLY A 173 17.06 17.37 -8.57
CA GLY A 173 16.57 16.00 -8.38
C GLY A 173 16.72 15.54 -6.92
N GLY A 174 15.76 14.73 -6.46
CA GLY A 174 15.65 14.24 -5.10
C GLY A 174 15.01 15.21 -4.11
N ARG A 175 14.77 16.46 -4.49
CA ARG A 175 14.17 17.46 -3.58
C ARG A 175 12.68 17.25 -3.40
N ARG A 176 12.19 17.42 -2.17
CA ARG A 176 10.76 17.49 -1.84
C ARG A 176 10.16 18.84 -2.20
N VAL A 177 8.93 18.82 -2.67
CA VAL A 177 8.12 19.98 -3.04
C VAL A 177 6.68 19.76 -2.58
N ASP A 178 6.04 20.85 -2.17
CA ASP A 178 4.66 20.86 -1.71
C ASP A 178 3.82 21.57 -2.78
N LEU A 179 2.95 20.81 -3.43
CA LEU A 179 2.14 21.25 -4.55
C LEU A 179 0.70 21.39 -4.11
N GLN A 180 0.04 22.45 -4.56
CA GLN A 180 -1.40 22.55 -4.57
C GLN A 180 -1.87 22.45 -6.02
N LEU A 181 -2.63 21.41 -6.31
CA LEU A 181 -3.16 21.10 -7.63
C LEU A 181 -4.64 21.45 -7.67
N GLN A 182 -5.04 22.25 -8.66
CA GLN A 182 -6.44 22.59 -8.88
C GLN A 182 -6.86 21.95 -10.21
N LEU A 183 -7.72 20.93 -10.14
CA LEU A 183 -8.33 20.33 -11.34
C LEU A 183 -9.65 21.04 -11.65
N ALA A 184 -10.03 21.06 -12.93
CA ALA A 184 -11.33 21.56 -13.35
C ALA A 184 -12.47 20.73 -12.72
N GLY A 185 -13.32 21.40 -11.93
CA GLY A 185 -14.48 20.76 -11.28
C GLY A 185 -14.18 19.99 -9.99
N SER A 186 -12.95 20.08 -9.44
CA SER A 186 -12.63 19.61 -8.09
C SER A 186 -12.27 20.77 -7.16
N GLY A 187 -12.18 20.51 -5.86
CA GLY A 187 -11.47 21.41 -4.93
C GLY A 187 -9.95 21.38 -5.15
N PRO A 188 -9.20 22.26 -4.47
CA PRO A 188 -7.74 22.19 -4.42
C PRO A 188 -7.30 20.90 -3.74
N LEU A 189 -6.25 20.29 -4.28
CA LEU A 189 -5.63 19.07 -3.77
C LEU A 189 -4.21 19.40 -3.30
N ASP A 190 -3.95 19.19 -2.02
CA ASP A 190 -2.61 19.37 -1.47
C ASP A 190 -1.82 18.07 -1.62
N LEU A 191 -0.63 18.16 -2.21
CA LEU A 191 0.20 17.04 -2.64
C LEU A 191 1.64 17.26 -2.21
N HIS A 192 2.22 16.27 -1.55
CA HIS A 192 3.65 16.19 -1.33
C HIS A 192 4.28 15.41 -2.47
N GLY A 193 5.43 15.85 -2.96
CA GLY A 193 6.11 15.14 -4.03
C GLY A 193 7.63 15.28 -4.02
N ARG A 194 8.30 14.34 -4.67
CA ARG A 194 9.74 14.34 -4.88
C ARG A 194 10.05 14.57 -6.35
N VAL A 195 10.99 15.49 -6.62
CA VAL A 195 11.51 15.70 -7.96
C VAL A 195 12.36 14.50 -8.36
N VAL A 196 11.83 13.64 -9.24
CA VAL A 196 12.53 12.42 -9.70
C VAL A 196 13.29 12.63 -11.00
N ARG A 197 12.97 13.69 -11.76
CA ARG A 197 13.62 14.00 -13.03
C ARG A 197 13.64 15.50 -13.30
N VAL A 198 14.78 15.97 -13.82
CA VAL A 198 14.93 17.31 -14.39
C VAL A 198 15.57 17.15 -15.77
N SER A 199 14.87 17.54 -16.83
CA SER A 199 15.41 17.53 -18.20
C SER A 199 15.18 18.85 -18.92
N ARG A 200 15.87 19.05 -20.05
CA ARG A 200 15.58 20.17 -20.94
C ARG A 200 14.21 19.92 -21.60
N GLY A 201 13.39 20.96 -21.74
CA GLY A 201 12.14 20.85 -22.49
C GLY A 201 12.41 20.81 -24.00
N ASP A 202 11.44 20.29 -24.76
CA ASP A 202 11.55 20.09 -26.21
C ASP A 202 11.22 21.37 -27.03
N GLY A 203 11.00 22.51 -26.38
CA GLY A 203 10.63 23.77 -27.03
C GLY A 203 11.81 24.72 -27.26
N ALA A 204 11.63 25.71 -28.16
CA ALA A 204 12.60 26.78 -28.43
C ALA A 204 12.89 27.69 -27.20
N GLY A 205 12.13 27.54 -26.12
CA GLY A 205 12.35 28.21 -24.84
C GLY A 205 13.33 27.48 -23.94
N LYS A 206 13.99 28.20 -23.03
CA LYS A 206 14.89 27.64 -22.00
C LYS A 206 14.15 26.86 -20.89
N GLU A 207 12.91 26.43 -21.11
CA GLU A 207 12.10 25.73 -20.11
C GLU A 207 12.73 24.39 -19.71
N ARG A 208 12.48 23.99 -18.46
CA ARG A 208 12.86 22.68 -17.93
C ARG A 208 11.62 21.84 -17.75
N MET A 209 11.76 20.55 -18.04
CA MET A 209 10.76 19.54 -17.73
C MET A 209 11.11 18.93 -16.36
N LEU A 210 10.13 18.93 -15.46
CA LEU A 210 10.23 18.40 -14.12
C LEU A 210 9.30 17.21 -13.98
N GLY A 211 9.84 16.04 -13.67
CA GLY A 211 9.05 14.90 -13.23
C GLY A 211 8.99 14.91 -11.71
N ILE A 212 7.78 14.91 -11.16
CA ILE A 212 7.52 14.86 -9.72
C ILE A 212 6.69 13.61 -9.44
N GLU A 213 7.17 12.78 -8.53
CA GLU A 213 6.45 11.63 -8.00
C GLU A 213 5.74 12.05 -6.71
N PHE A 214 4.47 11.70 -6.54
CA PHE A 214 3.73 12.03 -5.33
C PHE A 214 4.13 11.08 -4.19
N GLU A 215 4.34 11.64 -3.01
CA GLU A 215 4.63 10.92 -1.77
C GLU A 215 3.42 11.02 -0.84
N ASP A 216 3.14 9.95 -0.10
CA ASP A 216 2.17 9.95 1.01
C ASP A 216 0.77 10.52 0.66
N THR A 217 0.33 10.37 -0.59
CA THR A 217 -0.99 10.87 -1.04
C THR A 217 -2.11 10.13 -0.34
N ASP A 218 -3.00 10.87 0.32
CA ASP A 218 -4.16 10.32 1.00
C ASP A 218 -5.12 9.63 0.00
N PRO A 219 -5.94 8.65 0.48
CA PRO A 219 -6.82 7.89 -0.40
C PRO A 219 -7.84 8.75 -1.18
N THR A 220 -8.34 9.82 -0.58
CA THR A 220 -9.35 10.70 -1.19
C THR A 220 -8.75 11.47 -2.36
N THR A 221 -7.57 12.08 -2.15
CA THR A 221 -6.84 12.78 -3.20
C THR A 221 -6.43 11.83 -4.33
N ARG A 222 -6.00 10.61 -3.98
CA ARG A 222 -5.66 9.58 -4.98
C ARG A 222 -6.87 9.22 -5.84
N ASP A 223 -8.03 8.98 -5.24
CA ASP A 223 -9.26 8.66 -5.97
C ASP A 223 -9.69 9.80 -6.91
N VAL A 224 -9.57 11.07 -6.48
CA VAL A 224 -9.84 12.22 -7.36
C VAL A 224 -8.90 12.23 -8.57
N LEU A 225 -7.60 11.99 -8.37
CA LEU A 225 -6.63 11.93 -9.46
C LEU A 225 -6.89 10.75 -10.41
N GLU A 226 -7.23 9.58 -9.88
CA GLU A 226 -7.57 8.39 -10.67
C GLU A 226 -8.82 8.63 -11.53
N ARG A 227 -9.88 9.18 -10.93
CA ARG A 227 -11.11 9.54 -11.66
C ARG A 227 -10.83 10.57 -12.76
N TYR A 228 -9.99 11.57 -12.50
CA TYR A 228 -9.58 12.55 -13.50
C TYR A 228 -8.84 11.88 -14.68
N VAL A 229 -7.85 11.03 -14.38
CA VAL A 229 -7.08 10.28 -15.39
C VAL A 229 -8.00 9.39 -16.23
N LEU A 230 -8.88 8.62 -15.59
CA LEU A 230 -9.84 7.74 -16.26
C LEU A 230 -10.79 8.52 -17.17
N LYS A 231 -11.31 9.67 -16.72
CA LYS A 231 -12.20 10.52 -17.51
C LYS A 231 -11.53 11.01 -18.80
N ARG A 232 -10.23 11.35 -18.75
CA ARG A 232 -9.49 11.84 -19.92
C ARG A 232 -9.01 10.72 -20.86
N GLN A 233 -9.00 9.47 -20.41
CA GLN A 233 -8.67 8.31 -21.25
C GLN A 233 -9.82 7.82 -22.11
N ARG A 234 -11.07 8.06 -21.67
CA ARG A 234 -12.23 7.69 -22.48
C ARG A 234 -12.24 8.59 -23.73
N PRO A 235 -12.25 8.01 -24.95
CA PRO A 235 -12.49 8.81 -26.15
C PRO A 235 -13.84 9.52 -25.97
N LEU A 236 -13.88 10.82 -26.28
CA LEU A 236 -15.13 11.57 -26.37
C LEU A 236 -15.97 10.91 -27.46
N SER A 237 -16.93 10.09 -27.04
CA SER A 237 -17.96 9.46 -27.87
C SER A 237 -18.96 10.49 -28.37
#